data_AF-A0A813T912-F1
#
_entry.id   AF-A0A813T912-F1
#
_cell.length_a   1.000
_cell.length_b   1.000
_cell.length_c   1.000
_cell.angle_alpha   90.00
_cell.angle_beta   90.00
_cell.angle_gamma   90.00
#
_symmetry.space_group_name_H-M   'P 1'
#
loop_
_entity.id
_entity.type
_entity.pdbx_description
1 polymer ?
#
loop_
_entity_poly.entity_id
_entity_poly.type
_entity_poly.pdbx_seq_one_letter_code
_entity_poly.pdbx_strand_id
1 'polypeptide(L)'
;MDAKSQLELPTPPTFSQMMEDLDIMTSDDKIFKLFQLEQLIDQCEDQSSSSSNRTPVEQTYWLINKFLSRLKTLQDLDTTITTQNDAIIEQTPSEKTMRTVAIIGGGVSGLICIKCCLEAGLVPTCYEMTNDIGGLWNYDANAVDGKASVMKSTVINTSKEFMAFSDYPAPIEYPNYMHNTKLLEYFRMYAKQFQLTNHIRFRTFITRVQPADDYEQTGAWLVYSVNAEEADRRTTENEKCEKYDAVMLATGHHAHPRWVDFPGLENFKGTKLHSWQYKTPHGFEDKVVVIIGIGNSGGDMVVELGRFAKQVYLSTRRGSWVLNRVGPNGWPADLYSTSTVACTVQRYFPWLVNKLLERDMSKRFDHELYKMKPKHRPLQQHPCMNDDLPNRILCGSVIVKPDIKEFTADGHGIVFTDGSKLDHVDCVLMATGFSIAFPYLDEKIISVQENHVRLYEYVWPSHMKHSTLAVMGLVQPWGAINPITELQARWAAKVFKGELKLPSRSKMDEDIDDKATKMRERYVASPRHTVQVDYMEHCDELADHLGCRPNILNFLKTDFKLGWKLLFGPYTPYRYRLEGSRKWAGAREAILTQDERVRYPLCAAQDNKQGIEWTSMFSIIAVVVLLFIVVRCFV
;
A
#
# COMPACT_ATOMS: atom_id res chain seq x y z
N MET A 1 -78.74 -18.73 -41.36
CA MET A 1 -79.19 -18.49 -39.98
C MET A 1 -78.04 -17.77 -39.31
N ASP A 2 -78.00 -16.45 -39.44
CA ASP A 2 -78.56 -15.50 -38.46
C ASP A 2 -77.57 -15.33 -37.29
N ALA A 3 -77.33 -14.18 -36.69
CA ALA A 3 -77.55 -12.78 -36.97
C ALA A 3 -76.72 -12.02 -35.91
N LYS A 4 -76.42 -10.75 -36.19
CA LYS A 4 -75.89 -9.68 -35.32
C LYS A 4 -75.96 -9.87 -33.78
N SER A 5 -74.87 -9.49 -33.11
CA SER A 5 -74.92 -8.44 -32.07
C SER A 5 -73.57 -7.70 -31.99
N GLN A 6 -73.59 -6.40 -32.29
CA GLN A 6 -72.50 -5.49 -31.95
C GLN A 6 -72.64 -5.13 -30.46
N LEU A 7 -71.60 -5.41 -29.67
CA LEU A 7 -71.37 -4.75 -28.40
C LEU A 7 -70.25 -3.72 -28.63
N GLU A 8 -70.60 -2.43 -28.58
CA GLU A 8 -69.62 -1.34 -28.50
C GLU A 8 -68.88 -1.46 -27.17
N LEU A 9 -67.55 -1.63 -27.23
CA LEU A 9 -66.68 -1.57 -26.06
C LEU A 9 -66.35 -0.09 -25.76
N PRO A 10 -66.34 0.32 -24.48
CA PRO A 10 -66.14 1.72 -24.10
C PRO A 10 -64.74 2.20 -24.48
N THR A 11 -64.66 3.44 -24.96
CA THR A 11 -63.39 4.14 -25.17
C THR A 11 -62.61 4.22 -23.85
N PRO A 12 -61.30 3.89 -23.86
CA PRO A 12 -60.50 3.92 -22.64
C PRO A 12 -60.36 5.36 -22.11
N PRO A 13 -60.31 5.55 -20.78
CA PRO A 13 -60.20 6.86 -20.16
C PRO A 13 -58.90 7.55 -20.61
N THR A 14 -58.97 8.86 -20.80
CA THR A 14 -57.77 9.65 -21.09
C THR A 14 -56.89 9.73 -19.85
N PHE A 15 -55.57 9.92 -20.04
CA PHE A 15 -54.57 9.97 -18.97
C PHE A 15 -54.92 10.97 -17.84
N SER A 16 -55.66 12.03 -18.15
CA SER A 16 -56.14 13.00 -17.16
C SER A 16 -57.19 12.42 -16.21
N GLN A 17 -58.09 11.55 -16.69
CA GLN A 17 -59.12 10.89 -15.89
C GLN A 17 -58.52 9.77 -15.02
N MET A 18 -57.52 9.05 -15.53
CA MET A 18 -56.81 8.03 -14.75
C MET A 18 -56.01 8.62 -13.58
N MET A 19 -55.62 9.89 -13.67
CA MET A 19 -54.88 10.60 -12.61
C MET A 19 -55.81 11.12 -11.50
N GLU A 20 -57.04 11.53 -11.82
CA GLU A 20 -58.05 11.91 -10.81
C GLU A 20 -58.50 10.70 -9.97
N ASP A 21 -58.65 9.51 -10.58
CA ASP A 21 -59.04 8.29 -9.86
C ASP A 21 -57.92 7.75 -8.94
N LEU A 22 -56.66 8.12 -9.19
CA LEU A 22 -55.49 7.69 -8.41
C LEU A 22 -55.24 8.54 -7.14
N ASP A 23 -55.83 9.73 -7.07
CA ASP A 23 -55.67 10.67 -5.96
C ASP A 23 -56.63 10.39 -4.78
N ILE A 24 -57.53 9.40 -4.91
CA ILE A 24 -58.59 9.14 -3.92
C ILE A 24 -58.40 7.80 -3.17
N MET A 25 -57.39 6.99 -3.47
CA MET A 25 -57.17 5.69 -2.79
C MET A 25 -56.21 5.77 -1.59
N THR A 26 -56.66 5.26 -0.43
CA THR A 26 -55.89 5.19 0.83
C THR A 26 -54.75 4.17 0.78
N SER A 27 -53.80 4.27 1.73
CA SER A 27 -52.53 3.53 1.76
C SER A 27 -52.66 2.00 1.75
N ASP A 28 -53.75 1.47 2.28
CA ASP A 28 -53.85 0.04 2.60
C ASP A 28 -54.25 -0.80 1.39
N ASP A 29 -55.00 -0.23 0.44
CA ASP A 29 -55.32 -0.87 -0.84
C ASP A 29 -54.10 -1.01 -1.77
N LYS A 30 -53.05 -0.20 -1.54
CA LYS A 30 -51.79 -0.26 -2.32
C LYS A 30 -50.93 -1.44 -1.89
N ILE A 31 -50.99 -1.85 -0.62
CA ILE A 31 -50.21 -2.97 -0.08
C ILE A 31 -50.83 -4.32 -0.51
N PHE A 32 -52.15 -4.42 -0.56
CA PHE A 32 -52.83 -5.65 -1.00
C PHE A 32 -52.59 -5.97 -2.48
N LYS A 33 -52.49 -4.94 -3.35
CA LYS A 33 -52.10 -5.13 -4.76
C LYS A 33 -50.61 -5.45 -4.96
N LEU A 34 -49.74 -4.99 -4.06
CA LEU A 34 -48.31 -5.33 -4.09
C LEU A 34 -48.08 -6.81 -3.75
N PHE A 35 -48.84 -7.35 -2.79
CA PHE A 35 -48.81 -8.78 -2.44
C PHE A 35 -49.33 -9.69 -3.56
N GLN A 36 -50.35 -9.24 -4.31
CA GLN A 36 -50.81 -9.94 -5.51
C GLN A 36 -49.81 -9.87 -6.67
N LEU A 37 -49.03 -8.80 -6.78
CA LEU A 37 -47.96 -8.68 -7.78
C LEU A 37 -46.77 -9.59 -7.46
N GLU A 38 -46.42 -9.76 -6.19
CA GLU A 38 -45.33 -10.63 -5.75
C GLU A 38 -45.63 -12.11 -6.04
N GLN A 39 -46.88 -12.57 -5.80
CA GLN A 39 -47.30 -13.93 -6.19
C GLN A 39 -47.37 -14.16 -7.70
N LEU A 40 -47.60 -13.10 -8.49
CA LEU A 40 -47.55 -13.16 -9.96
C LEU A 40 -46.11 -13.19 -10.50
N ILE A 41 -45.16 -12.61 -9.76
CA ILE A 41 -43.72 -12.60 -10.11
C ILE A 41 -43.09 -13.97 -9.82
N ASP A 42 -43.41 -14.60 -8.68
CA ASP A 42 -42.92 -15.96 -8.35
C ASP A 42 -43.47 -17.04 -9.31
N GLN A 43 -44.66 -16.85 -9.86
CA GLN A 43 -45.20 -17.73 -10.90
C GLN A 43 -44.60 -17.50 -12.30
N CYS A 44 -43.87 -16.40 -12.51
CA CYS A 44 -43.22 -16.08 -13.78
C CYS A 44 -41.76 -16.53 -13.88
N GLU A 45 -41.12 -16.97 -12.78
CA GLU A 45 -39.74 -17.47 -12.81
C GLU A 45 -39.60 -18.91 -13.33
N ASP A 46 -40.69 -19.66 -13.53
CA ASP A 46 -40.64 -21.05 -14.02
C ASP A 46 -40.87 -21.21 -15.54
N GLN A 47 -41.07 -20.12 -16.29
CA GLN A 47 -41.17 -20.15 -17.76
C GLN A 47 -40.57 -18.92 -18.41
N SER A 48 -39.26 -18.94 -18.68
CA SER A 48 -38.62 -17.97 -19.59
C SER A 48 -37.81 -18.66 -20.68
N SER A 49 -38.52 -19.24 -21.63
CA SER A 49 -38.06 -19.34 -23.02
C SER A 49 -39.00 -18.54 -23.92
N SER A 50 -38.42 -17.61 -24.69
CA SER A 50 -38.96 -16.90 -25.88
C SER A 50 -39.39 -15.41 -25.76
N SER A 51 -38.60 -14.58 -26.46
CA SER A 51 -38.92 -13.41 -27.32
C SER A 51 -39.67 -12.16 -26.81
N SER A 52 -38.88 -11.07 -26.70
CA SER A 52 -38.99 -9.73 -27.36
C SER A 52 -40.29 -8.90 -27.35
N ASN A 53 -40.23 -7.68 -26.78
CA ASN A 53 -40.15 -6.40 -27.55
C ASN A 53 -40.43 -5.16 -26.66
N ARG A 54 -39.36 -4.56 -26.10
CA ARG A 54 -39.15 -3.11 -25.89
C ARG A 54 -37.64 -2.87 -25.86
N THR A 55 -37.12 -1.77 -26.41
CA THR A 55 -35.67 -1.53 -26.36
C THR A 55 -35.26 -1.08 -24.94
N PRO A 56 -34.12 -1.56 -24.39
CA PRO A 56 -33.63 -1.17 -23.06
C PRO A 56 -33.49 0.34 -22.85
N VAL A 57 -33.31 1.08 -23.95
CA VAL A 57 -33.12 2.54 -23.96
C VAL A 57 -34.43 3.28 -23.64
N GLU A 58 -35.58 2.80 -24.12
CA GLU A 58 -36.89 3.46 -23.93
C GLU A 58 -37.43 3.26 -22.51
N GLN A 59 -37.17 2.10 -21.89
CA GLN A 59 -37.46 1.86 -20.47
C GLN A 59 -36.56 2.70 -19.54
N THR A 60 -35.30 2.90 -19.94
CA THR A 60 -34.33 3.75 -19.22
C THR A 60 -34.75 5.23 -19.25
N TYR A 61 -35.20 5.74 -20.39
CA TYR A 61 -35.65 7.13 -20.53
C TYR A 61 -36.93 7.47 -19.73
N TRP A 62 -37.87 6.53 -19.64
CA TRP A 62 -39.09 6.71 -18.82
C TRP A 62 -38.78 6.74 -17.31
N LEU A 63 -37.86 5.89 -16.85
CA LEU A 63 -37.44 5.83 -15.44
C LEU A 63 -36.60 7.05 -15.01
N ILE A 64 -35.70 7.53 -15.88
CA ILE A 64 -34.92 8.76 -15.64
C ILE A 64 -35.83 9.98 -15.51
N ASN A 65 -36.85 10.11 -16.37
CA ASN A 65 -37.77 11.25 -16.32
C ASN A 65 -38.70 11.22 -15.09
N LYS A 66 -39.08 10.04 -14.62
CA LYS A 66 -39.85 9.85 -13.37
C LYS A 66 -39.02 10.10 -12.11
N PHE A 67 -37.71 9.90 -12.19
CA PHE A 67 -36.74 10.21 -11.13
C PHE A 67 -36.43 11.72 -11.07
N LEU A 68 -36.24 12.37 -12.21
CA LEU A 68 -36.02 13.82 -12.29
C LEU A 68 -37.25 14.63 -11.83
N SER A 69 -38.47 14.12 -12.01
CA SER A 69 -39.68 14.77 -11.48
C SER A 69 -39.84 14.63 -9.95
N ARG A 70 -39.14 13.69 -9.31
CA ARG A 70 -39.14 13.48 -7.84
C ARG A 70 -37.95 14.14 -7.12
N LEU A 71 -36.87 14.45 -7.83
CA LEU A 71 -35.74 15.23 -7.30
C LEU A 71 -36.07 16.72 -7.07
N LYS A 72 -37.19 17.21 -7.62
CA LYS A 72 -37.68 18.58 -7.37
C LYS A 72 -38.48 18.73 -6.06
N THR A 73 -38.67 17.63 -5.33
CA THR A 73 -39.50 17.58 -4.10
C THR A 73 -38.72 17.15 -2.85
N LEU A 74 -37.38 17.16 -2.90
CA LEU A 74 -36.51 16.89 -1.75
C LEU A 74 -35.48 18.02 -1.54
N GLN A 75 -35.96 19.27 -1.58
CA GLN A 75 -35.38 20.34 -0.77
C GLN A 75 -36.23 20.44 0.49
N ASP A 76 -35.77 19.78 1.54
CA ASP A 76 -35.99 20.10 2.95
C ASP A 76 -35.69 18.84 3.74
N LEU A 77 -34.48 18.76 4.29
CA LEU A 77 -34.03 17.93 5.42
C LEU A 77 -32.50 17.86 5.37
N ASP A 78 -31.82 18.80 6.03
CA ASP A 78 -31.11 18.45 7.26
C ASP A 78 -30.56 19.72 7.93
N THR A 79 -31.18 20.09 9.05
CA THR A 79 -30.62 21.04 10.01
C THR A 79 -30.72 20.39 11.38
N THR A 80 -29.62 20.48 12.13
CA THR A 80 -29.47 20.29 13.59
C THR A 80 -28.90 18.94 14.03
N ILE A 81 -27.71 19.01 14.64
CA ILE A 81 -27.32 18.50 15.99
C ILE A 81 -25.80 18.69 16.10
N THR A 82 -25.13 19.16 17.16
CA THR A 82 -25.44 19.96 18.36
C THR A 82 -24.07 20.40 18.89
N THR A 83 -23.95 21.66 19.27
CA THR A 83 -22.82 22.21 20.05
C THR A 83 -22.75 21.57 21.44
N GLN A 84 -21.58 21.07 21.82
CA GLN A 84 -21.18 20.97 23.23
C GLN A 84 -19.96 21.86 23.48
N ASN A 85 -20.20 22.85 24.33
CA ASN A 85 -19.21 23.71 24.96
C ASN A 85 -18.35 22.86 25.90
N ASP A 86 -17.03 23.06 25.84
CA ASP A 86 -16.17 22.86 26.99
C ASP A 86 -15.39 24.15 27.25
N ALA A 87 -15.49 24.59 28.51
CA ALA A 87 -14.85 25.79 29.02
C ALA A 87 -13.33 25.69 28.87
N ILE A 88 -12.75 26.64 28.15
CA ILE A 88 -11.32 26.89 28.15
C ILE A 88 -10.98 27.53 29.49
N ILE A 89 -10.43 26.74 30.40
CA ILE A 89 -9.64 27.29 31.50
C ILE A 89 -8.38 27.84 30.85
N GLU A 90 -8.26 29.17 30.78
CA GLU A 90 -7.02 29.87 30.49
C GLU A 90 -5.99 29.51 31.57
N GLN A 91 -5.21 28.46 31.32
CA GLN A 91 -3.89 28.35 31.92
C GLN A 91 -3.00 29.34 31.18
N THR A 92 -2.54 30.33 31.93
CA THR A 92 -1.49 31.28 31.55
C THR A 92 -0.32 30.52 30.93
N PRO A 93 0.21 30.92 29.75
CA PRO A 93 1.29 30.18 29.13
C PRO A 93 2.56 30.30 29.98
N SER A 94 2.88 29.25 30.74
CA SER A 94 4.27 29.01 31.14
C SER A 94 5.09 28.95 29.86
N GLU A 95 6.26 29.58 29.82
CA GLU A 95 7.22 29.47 28.71
C GLU A 95 7.21 28.04 28.15
N LYS A 96 6.59 27.87 26.98
CA LYS A 96 6.28 26.54 26.45
C LYS A 96 7.58 26.00 25.86
N THR A 97 8.40 25.37 26.70
CA THR A 97 9.60 24.64 26.27
C THR A 97 9.20 23.72 25.12
N MET A 98 9.81 23.91 23.95
CA MET A 98 9.45 23.13 22.77
C MET A 98 9.76 21.65 23.02
N ARG A 99 8.80 20.77 22.73
CA ARG A 99 8.96 19.33 22.95
C ARG A 99 10.04 18.75 22.04
N THR A 100 10.93 17.98 22.64
CA THR A 100 12.06 17.29 22.01
C THR A 100 11.66 15.89 21.56
N VAL A 101 12.12 15.49 20.36
CA VAL A 101 11.78 14.18 19.78
C VAL A 101 13.05 13.49 19.29
N ALA A 102 13.32 12.29 19.78
CA ALA A 102 14.36 11.43 19.21
C ALA A 102 13.81 10.64 18.03
N ILE A 103 14.57 10.59 16.93
CA ILE A 103 14.22 9.82 15.73
C ILE A 103 15.32 8.79 15.49
N ILE A 104 14.98 7.50 15.50
CA ILE A 104 15.94 6.41 15.41
C ILE A 104 16.02 5.93 13.95
N GLY A 105 17.08 6.32 13.23
CA GLY A 105 17.32 5.99 11.82
C GLY A 105 17.09 7.18 10.86
N GLY A 106 18.07 7.45 9.99
CA GLY A 106 18.07 8.47 8.95
C GLY A 106 17.69 7.94 7.56
N GLY A 107 16.90 6.87 7.51
CA GLY A 107 16.27 6.36 6.28
C GLY A 107 15.13 7.27 5.79
N VAL A 108 14.40 6.84 4.75
CA VAL A 108 13.28 7.62 4.20
C VAL A 108 12.24 7.98 5.27
N SER A 109 11.89 7.04 6.15
CA SER A 109 10.98 7.27 7.27
C SER A 109 11.52 8.32 8.23
N GLY A 110 12.81 8.28 8.56
CA GLY A 110 13.46 9.26 9.43
C GLY A 110 13.43 10.67 8.87
N LEU A 111 13.72 10.83 7.57
CA LEU A 111 13.65 12.13 6.89
C LEU A 111 12.23 12.72 6.96
N ILE A 112 11.23 11.90 6.67
CA ILE A 112 9.81 12.27 6.80
C ILE A 112 9.51 12.71 8.24
N CYS A 113 9.94 11.93 9.25
CA CYS A 113 9.73 12.25 10.66
C CYS A 113 10.35 13.59 11.07
N ILE A 114 11.58 13.88 10.63
CA ILE A 114 12.24 15.16 10.90
C ILE A 114 11.37 16.30 10.35
N LYS A 115 10.98 16.22 9.06
CA LYS A 115 10.17 17.26 8.43
C LYS A 115 8.83 17.44 9.14
N CYS A 116 8.14 16.35 9.48
CA CYS A 116 6.85 16.41 10.15
C CYS A 116 6.95 16.99 11.58
N CYS A 117 8.04 16.69 12.30
CA CYS A 117 8.32 17.30 13.59
C CYS A 117 8.55 18.81 13.46
N LEU A 118 9.37 19.24 12.50
CA LEU A 118 9.60 20.66 12.22
C LEU A 118 8.30 21.38 11.82
N GLU A 119 7.48 20.75 10.96
CA GLU A 119 6.15 21.26 10.61
C GLU A 119 5.19 21.29 11.79
N ALA A 120 5.34 20.45 12.82
CA ALA A 120 4.54 20.55 14.02
C ALA A 120 5.06 21.63 14.99
N GLY A 121 6.30 22.11 14.83
CA GLY A 121 6.97 22.98 15.80
C GLY A 121 7.56 22.18 16.98
N LEU A 122 7.99 20.95 16.73
CA LEU A 122 8.76 20.11 17.65
C LEU A 122 10.25 20.23 17.35
N VAL A 123 11.11 19.79 18.27
CA VAL A 123 12.57 19.81 18.12
C VAL A 123 13.10 18.39 17.88
N PRO A 124 13.28 17.96 16.63
CA PRO A 124 13.78 16.62 16.33
C PRO A 124 15.31 16.54 16.46
N THR A 125 15.77 15.41 17.01
CA THR A 125 17.15 14.92 16.87
C THR A 125 17.10 13.50 16.30
N CYS A 126 17.64 13.32 15.11
CA CYS A 126 17.73 12.04 14.43
C CYS A 126 19.12 11.43 14.62
N TYR A 127 19.14 10.13 14.91
CA TYR A 127 20.36 9.34 15.06
C TYR A 127 20.48 8.37 13.89
N GLU A 128 21.53 8.53 13.08
CA GLU A 128 21.81 7.68 11.91
C GLU A 128 23.13 6.94 12.14
N MET A 129 23.07 5.61 12.08
CA MET A 129 24.23 4.76 12.39
C MET A 129 25.33 4.85 11.33
N THR A 130 24.99 5.24 10.10
CA THR A 130 25.93 5.41 9.00
C THR A 130 26.35 6.87 8.83
N ASN A 131 27.23 7.14 7.86
CA ASN A 131 27.75 8.48 7.59
C ASN A 131 26.86 9.30 6.64
N ASP A 132 25.71 8.78 6.21
CA ASP A 132 24.85 9.43 5.22
C ASP A 132 23.39 8.93 5.35
N ILE A 133 22.45 9.66 4.75
CA ILE A 133 21.01 9.36 4.80
C ILE A 133 20.62 8.24 3.84
N GLY A 134 19.34 7.85 3.88
CA GLY A 134 18.68 7.03 2.86
C GLY A 134 18.49 5.57 3.24
N GLY A 135 19.20 5.09 4.26
CA GLY A 135 19.03 3.74 4.81
C GLY A 135 19.17 2.66 3.73
N LEU A 136 18.10 1.88 3.52
CA LEU A 136 18.00 0.83 2.49
C LEU A 136 18.48 1.30 1.10
N TRP A 137 18.14 2.52 0.71
CA TRP A 137 18.41 3.03 -0.65
C TRP A 137 19.82 3.59 -0.83
N ASN A 138 20.59 3.71 0.26
CA ASN A 138 21.99 4.06 0.20
C ASN A 138 22.84 2.81 0.00
N TYR A 139 23.01 2.44 -1.28
CA TYR A 139 23.78 1.26 -1.66
C TYR A 139 25.18 1.26 -1.04
N ASP A 140 25.54 0.10 -0.49
CA ASP A 140 26.83 -0.17 0.11
C ASP A 140 27.41 -1.43 -0.53
N ALA A 141 28.70 -1.42 -0.84
CA ALA A 141 29.38 -2.60 -1.38
C ALA A 141 29.46 -3.74 -0.35
N ASN A 142 29.37 -3.42 0.95
CA ASN A 142 29.41 -4.39 2.03
C ASN A 142 28.03 -4.54 2.69
N ALA A 143 27.72 -5.75 3.15
CA ALA A 143 26.59 -5.97 4.05
C ALA A 143 27.04 -5.67 5.48
N VAL A 144 26.28 -4.83 6.18
CA VAL A 144 26.64 -4.32 7.49
C VAL A 144 25.52 -4.67 8.45
N ASP A 145 25.83 -5.40 9.53
CA ASP A 145 24.82 -5.84 10.50
C ASP A 145 24.00 -4.66 11.06
N GLY A 146 22.70 -4.86 11.22
CA GLY A 146 21.73 -3.81 11.56
C GLY A 146 21.40 -2.81 10.44
N LYS A 147 22.10 -2.82 9.30
CA LYS A 147 21.82 -1.96 8.14
C LYS A 147 21.10 -2.76 7.05
N ALA A 148 19.96 -2.24 6.60
CA ALA A 148 19.27 -2.78 5.43
C ALA A 148 20.14 -2.66 4.16
N SER A 149 20.00 -3.61 3.24
CA SER A 149 20.90 -3.77 2.10
C SER A 149 20.12 -3.93 0.80
N VAL A 150 20.63 -3.31 -0.27
CA VAL A 150 20.14 -3.47 -1.64
C VAL A 150 21.27 -3.95 -2.56
N MET A 151 20.88 -4.50 -3.70
CA MET A 151 21.79 -4.88 -4.78
C MET A 151 22.22 -3.63 -5.53
N LYS A 152 23.37 -3.70 -6.21
CA LYS A 152 23.88 -2.57 -6.98
C LYS A 152 22.89 -2.14 -8.06
N SER A 153 22.17 -3.09 -8.66
CA SER A 153 21.22 -2.93 -9.76
C SER A 153 19.77 -2.67 -9.33
N THR A 154 19.48 -2.52 -8.02
CA THR A 154 18.10 -2.39 -7.54
C THR A 154 17.41 -1.15 -8.11
N VAL A 155 16.26 -1.39 -8.76
CA VAL A 155 15.32 -0.37 -9.25
C VAL A 155 14.01 -0.51 -8.48
N ILE A 156 13.42 0.61 -8.07
CA ILE A 156 12.16 0.63 -7.32
C ILE A 156 11.04 -0.07 -8.11
N ASN A 157 10.08 -0.63 -7.39
CA ASN A 157 8.93 -1.34 -7.97
C ASN A 157 7.64 -0.49 -8.00
N THR A 158 7.71 0.76 -7.54
CA THR A 158 6.65 1.77 -7.59
C THR A 158 7.13 2.98 -8.40
N SER A 159 6.23 3.63 -9.10
CA SER A 159 6.54 4.76 -9.97
C SER A 159 6.77 6.05 -9.18
N LYS A 160 7.50 6.99 -9.79
CA LYS A 160 7.94 8.23 -9.14
C LYS A 160 6.80 9.09 -8.61
N GLU A 161 5.68 9.18 -9.33
CA GLU A 161 4.51 9.95 -8.90
C GLU A 161 3.74 9.24 -7.77
N PHE A 162 3.70 7.90 -7.81
CA PHE A 162 3.00 7.09 -6.81
C PHE A 162 3.75 7.06 -5.47
N MET A 163 5.08 7.14 -5.52
CA MET A 163 5.96 7.08 -4.34
C MET A 163 6.50 8.44 -3.87
N ALA A 164 6.14 9.53 -4.54
CA ALA A 164 6.54 10.88 -4.17
C ALA A 164 6.15 11.24 -2.72
N PHE A 165 6.82 12.23 -2.15
CA PHE A 165 6.30 12.87 -0.94
C PHE A 165 5.12 13.75 -1.36
N SER A 166 4.10 13.86 -0.51
CA SER A 166 2.82 14.50 -0.86
C SER A 166 2.94 15.98 -1.22
N ASP A 167 4.04 16.64 -0.87
CA ASP A 167 4.33 18.04 -1.18
C ASP A 167 5.68 18.27 -1.87
N TYR A 168 6.27 17.20 -2.41
CA TYR A 168 7.54 17.27 -3.13
C TYR A 168 7.57 16.22 -4.25
N PRO A 169 7.10 16.53 -5.47
CA PRO A 169 7.22 15.64 -6.62
C PRO A 169 8.68 15.35 -6.98
N ALA A 170 8.95 14.17 -7.54
CA ALA A 170 10.25 13.88 -8.13
C ALA A 170 10.50 14.79 -9.36
N PRO A 171 11.78 15.08 -9.69
CA PRO A 171 12.11 15.85 -10.88
C PRO A 171 11.47 15.29 -12.16
N ILE A 172 11.08 16.19 -13.06
CA ILE A 172 10.34 15.81 -14.27
C ILE A 172 11.18 14.91 -15.19
N GLU A 173 12.50 15.11 -15.21
CA GLU A 173 13.50 14.39 -15.99
C GLU A 173 13.78 12.98 -15.45
N TYR A 174 13.41 12.70 -14.19
CA TYR A 174 13.72 11.41 -13.59
C TYR A 174 12.88 10.28 -14.19
N PRO A 175 13.46 9.07 -14.34
CA PRO A 175 12.72 7.92 -14.87
C PRO A 175 11.57 7.55 -13.95
N ASN A 176 10.50 6.98 -14.54
CA ASN A 176 9.31 6.58 -13.77
C ASN A 176 9.64 5.55 -12.70
N TYR A 177 10.51 4.58 -12.99
CA TYR A 177 11.06 3.67 -11.99
C TYR A 177 12.54 4.01 -11.81
N MET A 178 12.88 4.55 -10.64
CA MET A 178 14.22 5.02 -10.33
C MET A 178 15.14 3.90 -9.84
N HIS A 179 16.36 3.88 -10.36
CA HIS A 179 17.47 3.15 -9.77
C HIS A 179 17.78 3.67 -8.36
N ASN A 180 18.32 2.82 -7.47
CA ASN A 180 18.64 3.18 -6.08
C ASN A 180 19.44 4.51 -5.97
N THR A 181 20.36 4.77 -6.89
CA THR A 181 21.16 6.00 -6.94
C THR A 181 20.32 7.24 -7.21
N LYS A 182 19.37 7.17 -8.14
CA LYS A 182 18.44 8.26 -8.46
C LYS A 182 17.44 8.49 -7.34
N LEU A 183 17.00 7.42 -6.68
CA LEU A 183 16.11 7.54 -5.53
C LEU A 183 16.83 8.19 -4.34
N LEU A 184 18.09 7.81 -4.07
CA LEU A 184 18.91 8.45 -3.05
C LEU A 184 19.17 9.94 -3.37
N GLU A 185 19.40 10.28 -4.64
CA GLU A 185 19.52 11.67 -5.10
C GLU A 185 18.24 12.46 -4.76
N TYR A 186 17.07 11.91 -5.06
CA TYR A 186 15.78 12.50 -4.70
C TYR A 186 15.60 12.69 -3.19
N PHE A 187 16.02 11.74 -2.36
CA PHE A 187 15.99 11.91 -0.90
C PHE A 187 16.95 12.99 -0.40
N ARG A 188 18.14 13.12 -1.00
CA ARG A 188 19.07 14.22 -0.70
C ARG A 188 18.50 15.57 -1.13
N MET A 189 17.79 15.64 -2.26
CA MET A 189 17.08 16.84 -2.69
C MET A 189 16.01 17.24 -1.69
N TYR A 190 15.20 16.29 -1.22
CA TYR A 190 14.21 16.51 -0.19
C TYR A 190 14.83 16.99 1.12
N ALA A 191 15.88 16.30 1.60
CA ALA A 191 16.59 16.67 2.82
C ALA A 191 17.20 18.07 2.73
N LYS A 192 17.75 18.45 1.57
CA LYS A 192 18.27 19.79 1.32
C LYS A 192 17.17 20.84 1.28
N GLN A 193 16.08 20.58 0.56
CA GLN A 193 14.95 21.51 0.40
C GLN A 193 14.36 21.91 1.76
N PHE A 194 14.21 20.94 2.66
CA PHE A 194 13.62 21.15 3.98
C PHE A 194 14.65 21.26 5.11
N GLN A 195 15.94 21.38 4.78
CA GLN A 195 17.06 21.56 5.73
C GLN A 195 17.14 20.48 6.82
N LEU A 196 16.78 19.24 6.48
CA LEU A 196 16.62 18.15 7.43
C LEU A 196 17.94 17.64 8.00
N THR A 197 19.04 17.77 7.25
CA THR A 197 20.37 17.28 7.64
C THR A 197 20.91 17.94 8.90
N ASN A 198 20.47 19.15 9.23
CA ASN A 198 20.87 19.87 10.45
C ASN A 198 20.39 19.18 11.74
N HIS A 199 19.44 18.25 11.62
CA HIS A 199 18.85 17.52 12.73
C HIS A 199 19.37 16.10 12.84
N ILE A 200 20.38 15.71 12.04
CA ILE A 200 20.87 14.34 11.97
C ILE A 200 22.27 14.25 12.58
N ARG A 201 22.43 13.33 13.52
CA ARG A 201 23.72 12.90 14.07
C ARG A 201 24.13 11.62 13.36
N PHE A 202 24.99 11.77 12.37
CA PHE A 202 25.58 10.65 11.64
C PHE A 202 26.57 9.87 12.50
N ARG A 203 26.89 8.65 12.07
CA ARG A 203 27.78 7.72 12.77
C ARG A 203 27.40 7.55 14.23
N THR A 204 26.11 7.60 14.54
CA THR A 204 25.64 7.51 15.91
C THR A 204 24.70 6.33 16.03
N PHE A 205 25.18 5.27 16.67
CA PHE A 205 24.45 4.03 16.86
C PHE A 205 23.63 4.11 18.15
N ILE A 206 22.37 3.69 18.09
CA ILE A 206 21.50 3.60 19.27
C ILE A 206 21.60 2.20 19.85
N THR A 207 22.09 2.14 21.08
CA THR A 207 22.28 0.89 21.84
C THR A 207 21.03 0.54 22.63
N ARG A 208 20.35 1.54 23.20
CA ARG A 208 19.19 1.34 24.06
C ARG A 208 18.25 2.54 24.07
N VAL A 209 16.95 2.27 24.11
CA VAL A 209 15.87 3.22 24.37
C VAL A 209 15.03 2.65 25.50
N GLN A 210 14.77 3.44 26.54
CA GLN A 210 13.97 3.00 27.68
C GLN A 210 13.16 4.15 28.27
N PRO A 211 12.06 3.87 29.00
CA PRO A 211 11.36 4.90 29.75
C PRO A 211 12.30 5.57 30.76
N ALA A 212 12.16 6.88 30.95
CA ALA A 212 12.88 7.60 32.00
C ALA A 212 12.35 7.24 33.40
N ASP A 213 13.13 7.54 34.45
CA ASP A 213 12.73 7.26 35.84
C ASP A 213 11.41 7.96 36.23
N ASP A 214 11.14 9.13 35.63
CA ASP A 214 9.92 9.92 35.79
C ASP A 214 8.92 9.72 34.63
N TYR A 215 8.98 8.61 33.90
CA TYR A 215 8.09 8.30 32.78
C TYR A 215 6.62 8.34 33.19
N GLU A 216 6.28 7.85 34.38
CA GLU A 216 4.89 7.81 34.84
C GLU A 216 4.24 9.21 34.88
N GLN A 217 5.01 10.25 35.16
CA GLN A 217 4.56 11.65 35.21
C GLN A 217 4.74 12.36 33.86
N THR A 218 5.85 12.11 33.17
CA THR A 218 6.28 12.93 32.01
C THR A 218 6.05 12.26 30.66
N GLY A 219 6.05 10.93 30.61
CA GLY A 219 6.11 10.16 29.36
C GLY A 219 7.46 10.23 28.64
N ALA A 220 8.51 10.72 29.30
CA ALA A 220 9.82 10.94 28.69
C ALA A 220 10.68 9.67 28.58
N TRP A 221 11.61 9.67 27.63
CA TRP A 221 12.44 8.54 27.26
C TRP A 221 13.93 8.86 27.43
N LEU A 222 14.72 7.86 27.80
CA LEU A 222 16.18 7.90 27.77
C LEU A 222 16.67 7.18 26.51
N VAL A 223 17.49 7.87 25.72
CA VAL A 223 18.09 7.36 24.48
C VAL A 223 19.60 7.28 24.68
N TYR A 224 20.11 6.06 24.59
CA TYR A 224 21.52 5.74 24.73
C TYR A 224 22.15 5.57 23.36
N SER A 225 23.29 6.23 23.15
CA SER A 225 23.95 6.30 21.86
C SER A 225 25.47 6.22 21.97
N VAL A 226 26.10 5.61 20.98
CA VAL A 226 27.56 5.55 20.85
C VAL A 226 27.96 6.15 19.50
N ASN A 227 28.98 7.00 19.50
CA ASN A 227 29.54 7.54 18.27
C ASN A 227 30.52 6.52 17.65
N ALA A 228 30.21 6.06 16.45
CA ALA A 228 30.87 4.94 15.77
C ALA A 228 32.16 5.32 15.03
N GLU A 229 32.84 6.41 15.40
CA GLU A 229 34.25 6.59 15.01
C GLU A 229 35.18 5.56 15.69
N GLU A 230 34.70 4.89 16.75
CA GLU A 230 35.40 3.79 17.42
C GLU A 230 34.97 2.43 16.85
N ALA A 231 35.97 1.63 16.49
CA ALA A 231 35.88 0.43 15.65
C ALA A 231 35.13 -0.77 16.25
N ASP A 232 34.41 -0.61 17.36
CA ASP A 232 33.57 -1.67 17.91
C ASP A 232 32.20 -1.11 18.35
N ARG A 233 31.16 -1.42 17.56
CA ARG A 233 29.77 -1.02 17.84
C ARG A 233 29.18 -1.70 19.10
N ARG A 234 29.99 -2.49 19.82
CA ARG A 234 29.61 -3.29 20.98
C ARG A 234 30.17 -2.78 22.30
N THR A 235 31.07 -1.79 22.29
CA THR A 235 31.60 -1.22 23.54
C THR A 235 30.70 -0.10 24.04
N THR A 236 30.19 -0.24 25.26
CA THR A 236 29.38 0.79 25.95
C THR A 236 30.25 1.84 26.66
N GLU A 237 31.58 1.78 26.51
CA GLU A 237 32.55 2.60 27.25
C GLU A 237 32.37 4.11 27.03
N ASN A 238 31.78 4.52 25.90
CA ASN A 238 31.52 5.92 25.55
C ASN A 238 30.02 6.21 25.27
N GLU A 239 29.12 5.44 25.90
CA GLU A 239 27.68 5.60 25.73
C GLU A 239 27.18 6.94 26.31
N LYS A 240 26.55 7.76 25.46
CA LYS A 240 25.87 9.00 25.85
C LYS A 240 24.38 8.73 26.06
N CYS A 241 23.84 9.24 27.16
CA CYS A 241 22.42 9.18 27.47
C CYS A 241 21.81 10.58 27.38
N GLU A 242 20.74 10.71 26.59
CA GLU A 242 19.96 11.94 26.45
C GLU A 242 18.48 11.67 26.69
N LYS A 243 17.81 12.62 27.33
CA LYS A 243 16.38 12.55 27.65
C LYS A 243 15.56 13.27 26.58
N TYR A 244 14.45 12.66 26.15
CA TYR A 244 13.54 13.19 25.14
C TYR A 244 12.08 13.09 25.58
N ASP A 245 11.24 14.02 25.15
CA ASP A 245 9.81 13.99 25.47
C ASP A 245 9.06 12.90 24.68
N ALA A 246 9.55 12.56 23.49
CA ALA A 246 8.99 11.51 22.66
C ALA A 246 10.04 10.84 21.74
N VAL A 247 9.72 9.67 21.22
CA VAL A 247 10.59 8.86 20.34
C VAL A 247 9.82 8.36 19.11
N MET A 248 10.43 8.49 17.94
CA MET A 248 9.98 7.86 16.69
C MET A 248 10.98 6.79 16.25
N LEU A 249 10.52 5.55 16.06
CA LEU A 249 11.32 4.43 15.57
C LEU A 249 11.23 4.36 14.05
N ALA A 250 12.31 4.70 13.36
CA ALA A 250 12.37 4.77 11.89
C ALA A 250 13.45 3.84 11.31
N THR A 251 13.73 2.72 11.97
CA THR A 251 14.79 1.78 11.58
C THR A 251 14.41 0.83 10.44
N GLY A 252 13.13 0.77 10.08
CA GLY A 252 12.59 -0.19 9.11
C GLY A 252 12.71 -1.64 9.58
N HIS A 253 12.41 -2.60 8.68
CA HIS A 253 12.29 -4.03 9.01
C HIS A 253 12.98 -4.98 8.03
N HIS A 254 13.87 -4.46 7.17
CA HIS A 254 14.61 -5.25 6.18
C HIS A 254 16.13 -5.31 6.47
N ALA A 255 16.51 -5.19 7.74
CA ALA A 255 17.90 -5.25 8.18
C ALA A 255 18.32 -6.66 8.65
N HIS A 256 17.43 -7.43 9.27
CA HIS A 256 17.78 -8.72 9.88
C HIS A 256 17.39 -9.89 8.96
N PRO A 257 18.36 -10.56 8.30
CA PRO A 257 18.06 -11.63 7.34
C PRO A 257 17.42 -12.84 8.03
N ARG A 258 16.42 -13.43 7.39
CA ARG A 258 15.79 -14.65 7.89
C ARG A 258 16.38 -15.87 7.19
N TRP A 259 17.28 -16.55 7.87
CA TRP A 259 17.85 -17.81 7.41
C TRP A 259 16.84 -18.96 7.54
N VAL A 260 16.86 -19.87 6.57
CA VAL A 260 16.05 -21.08 6.58
C VAL A 260 16.99 -22.27 6.62
N ASP A 261 16.69 -23.21 7.49
CA ASP A 261 17.44 -24.45 7.60
C ASP A 261 16.82 -25.54 6.71
N PHE A 262 17.68 -26.40 6.16
CA PHE A 262 17.27 -27.55 5.34
C PHE A 262 18.10 -28.76 5.78
N PRO A 263 17.52 -29.98 5.79
CA PRO A 263 18.28 -31.18 6.10
C PRO A 263 19.54 -31.29 5.22
N GLY A 264 20.71 -31.42 5.86
CA GLY A 264 22.00 -31.57 5.19
C GLY A 264 22.69 -30.26 4.77
N LEU A 265 22.06 -29.09 4.95
CA LEU A 265 22.62 -27.79 4.56
C LEU A 265 23.94 -27.46 5.28
N GLU A 266 24.11 -27.99 6.49
CA GLU A 266 25.33 -27.91 7.27
C GLU A 266 26.53 -28.58 6.57
N ASN A 267 26.28 -29.60 5.75
CA ASN A 267 27.30 -30.33 4.99
C ASN A 267 27.60 -29.68 3.62
N PHE A 268 26.81 -28.71 3.19
CA PHE A 268 27.01 -28.05 1.89
C PHE A 268 28.33 -27.28 1.88
N LYS A 269 29.22 -27.66 0.94
CA LYS A 269 30.59 -27.14 0.81
C LYS A 269 30.70 -25.90 -0.08
N GLY A 270 29.64 -25.60 -0.85
CA GLY A 270 29.58 -24.41 -1.69
C GLY A 270 29.32 -23.13 -0.90
N THR A 271 29.18 -22.02 -1.62
CA THR A 271 28.94 -20.70 -1.01
C THR A 271 27.48 -20.54 -0.61
N LYS A 272 27.22 -20.13 0.63
CA LYS A 272 25.87 -19.81 1.15
C LYS A 272 25.76 -18.32 1.42
N LEU A 273 24.74 -17.68 0.85
CA LEU A 273 24.48 -16.25 1.04
C LEU A 273 23.00 -16.00 1.25
N HIS A 274 22.65 -14.99 2.04
CA HIS A 274 21.31 -14.41 2.02
C HIS A 274 21.25 -13.28 0.99
N SER A 275 20.06 -12.95 0.48
CA SER A 275 19.86 -11.82 -0.45
C SER A 275 20.36 -10.48 0.10
N TRP A 276 20.42 -10.34 1.42
CA TRP A 276 21.01 -9.21 2.14
C TRP A 276 22.51 -9.05 1.88
N GLN A 277 23.23 -10.15 1.68
CA GLN A 277 24.68 -10.18 1.39
C GLN A 277 24.99 -10.06 -0.11
N TYR A 278 24.04 -10.35 -0.98
CA TYR A 278 24.24 -10.25 -2.43
C TYR A 278 24.31 -8.78 -2.88
N LYS A 279 25.28 -8.46 -3.74
CA LYS A 279 25.55 -7.08 -4.19
C LYS A 279 25.65 -6.93 -5.69
N THR A 280 26.39 -7.82 -6.34
CA THR A 280 26.67 -7.78 -7.78
C THR A 280 26.77 -9.19 -8.33
N PRO A 281 26.60 -9.40 -9.65
CA PRO A 281 26.74 -10.72 -10.26
C PRO A 281 28.20 -11.22 -10.33
N HIS A 282 29.19 -10.35 -10.09
CA HIS A 282 30.60 -10.74 -10.12
C HIS A 282 30.91 -11.80 -9.06
N GLY A 283 31.67 -12.82 -9.46
CA GLY A 283 32.00 -13.99 -8.66
C GLY A 283 31.00 -15.14 -8.83
N PHE A 284 29.98 -15.00 -9.67
CA PHE A 284 29.03 -16.05 -10.02
C PHE A 284 29.14 -16.52 -11.48
N GLU A 285 30.08 -15.97 -12.24
CA GLU A 285 30.38 -16.40 -13.61
C GLU A 285 30.71 -17.89 -13.64
N ASP A 286 30.15 -18.60 -14.63
CA ASP A 286 30.34 -20.04 -14.84
C ASP A 286 29.97 -20.97 -13.67
N LYS A 287 29.26 -20.45 -12.65
CA LYS A 287 28.79 -21.24 -11.49
C LYS A 287 27.37 -21.78 -11.68
N VAL A 288 27.09 -22.91 -11.04
CA VAL A 288 25.74 -23.43 -10.84
C VAL A 288 25.16 -22.83 -9.56
N VAL A 289 24.10 -22.02 -9.72
CA VAL A 289 23.53 -21.23 -8.62
C VAL A 289 22.09 -21.65 -8.35
N VAL A 290 21.76 -21.88 -7.08
CA VAL A 290 20.39 -22.15 -6.62
C VAL A 290 19.90 -20.97 -5.78
N ILE A 291 18.81 -20.35 -6.20
CA ILE A 291 18.16 -19.25 -5.48
C ILE A 291 16.88 -19.79 -4.83
N ILE A 292 16.77 -19.60 -3.52
CA ILE A 292 15.65 -20.10 -2.70
C ILE A 292 14.69 -18.95 -2.41
N GLY A 293 13.46 -19.08 -2.90
CA GLY A 293 12.39 -18.12 -2.68
C GLY A 293 12.25 -17.08 -3.79
N ILE A 294 11.00 -16.69 -4.04
CA ILE A 294 10.62 -15.75 -5.10
C ILE A 294 9.95 -14.50 -4.54
N GLY A 295 10.62 -13.85 -3.59
CA GLY A 295 10.38 -12.44 -3.32
C GLY A 295 10.92 -11.56 -4.44
N ASN A 296 10.66 -10.24 -4.37
CA ASN A 296 11.21 -9.30 -5.37
C ASN A 296 12.74 -9.42 -5.47
N SER A 297 13.45 -9.51 -4.33
CA SER A 297 14.90 -9.76 -4.32
C SER A 297 15.28 -11.09 -4.99
N GLY A 298 14.50 -12.16 -4.78
CA GLY A 298 14.74 -13.44 -5.44
C GLY A 298 14.60 -13.34 -6.95
N GLY A 299 13.50 -12.71 -7.43
CA GLY A 299 13.27 -12.46 -8.86
C GLY A 299 14.40 -11.65 -9.50
N ASP A 300 14.86 -10.59 -8.84
CA ASP A 300 15.93 -9.74 -9.35
C ASP A 300 17.28 -10.49 -9.42
N MET A 301 17.67 -11.24 -8.38
CA MET A 301 18.88 -12.07 -8.42
C MET A 301 18.82 -13.14 -9.50
N VAL A 302 17.67 -13.81 -9.66
CA VAL A 302 17.47 -14.87 -10.67
C VAL A 302 17.70 -14.32 -12.07
N VAL A 303 17.14 -13.14 -12.35
CA VAL A 303 17.30 -12.51 -13.66
C VAL A 303 18.72 -12.02 -13.89
N GLU A 304 19.32 -11.38 -12.89
CA GLU A 304 20.67 -10.84 -13.01
C GLU A 304 21.69 -11.97 -13.19
N LEU A 305 21.66 -13.00 -12.34
CA LEU A 305 22.56 -14.14 -12.44
C LEU A 305 22.27 -15.02 -13.66
N GLY A 306 21.03 -15.07 -14.14
CA GLY A 306 20.67 -15.76 -15.39
C GLY A 306 21.32 -15.16 -16.65
N ARG A 307 22.07 -14.06 -16.53
CA ARG A 307 22.89 -13.50 -17.62
C ARG A 307 24.35 -13.93 -17.58
N PHE A 308 24.86 -14.38 -16.42
CA PHE A 308 26.30 -14.56 -16.18
C PHE A 308 26.69 -15.95 -15.66
N ALA A 309 25.82 -16.58 -14.87
CA ALA A 309 26.07 -17.89 -14.28
C ALA A 309 25.98 -19.01 -15.34
N LYS A 310 26.65 -20.14 -15.10
CA LYS A 310 26.55 -21.33 -15.97
C LYS A 310 25.12 -21.86 -16.03
N GLN A 311 24.45 -21.90 -14.88
CA GLN A 311 23.04 -22.26 -14.78
C GLN A 311 22.44 -21.70 -13.49
N VAL A 312 21.27 -21.08 -13.57
CA VAL A 312 20.50 -20.68 -12.40
C VAL A 312 19.30 -21.60 -12.22
N TYR A 313 19.07 -22.02 -10.97
CA TYR A 313 17.87 -22.72 -10.54
C TYR A 313 17.09 -21.85 -9.55
N LEU A 314 15.82 -21.64 -9.80
CA LEU A 314 14.91 -20.95 -8.88
C LEU A 314 14.07 -21.98 -8.14
N SER A 315 14.34 -22.18 -6.85
CA SER A 315 13.52 -23.03 -5.98
C SER A 315 12.40 -22.21 -5.34
N THR A 316 11.16 -22.66 -5.53
CA THR A 316 9.98 -22.05 -4.91
C THR A 316 8.98 -23.10 -4.47
N ARG A 317 8.50 -22.97 -3.22
CA ARG A 317 7.52 -23.89 -2.63
C ARG A 317 6.10 -23.68 -3.15
N ARG A 318 5.72 -22.43 -3.40
CA ARG A 318 4.33 -22.05 -3.74
C ARG A 318 4.19 -21.39 -5.10
N GLY A 319 5.29 -21.05 -5.79
CA GLY A 319 5.23 -20.14 -6.94
C GLY A 319 4.88 -18.70 -6.52
N SER A 320 4.68 -17.83 -7.50
CA SER A 320 4.19 -16.45 -7.30
C SER A 320 3.65 -15.91 -8.61
N TRP A 321 2.59 -15.11 -8.52
CA TRP A 321 2.16 -14.26 -9.62
C TRP A 321 3.27 -13.25 -9.93
N VAL A 322 3.60 -13.10 -11.21
CA VAL A 322 4.62 -12.16 -11.69
C VAL A 322 3.92 -10.97 -12.32
N LEU A 323 4.29 -9.77 -11.88
CA LEU A 323 3.79 -8.49 -12.40
C LEU A 323 4.94 -7.73 -13.05
N ASN A 324 4.64 -6.98 -14.11
CA ASN A 324 5.60 -6.14 -14.82
C ASN A 324 5.43 -4.68 -14.41
N ARG A 325 6.54 -3.91 -14.42
CA ARG A 325 6.53 -2.45 -14.25
C ARG A 325 5.87 -1.78 -15.46
N VAL A 326 6.14 -2.31 -16.65
CA VAL A 326 5.53 -1.85 -17.90
C VAL A 326 4.09 -2.38 -17.96
N GLY A 327 3.15 -1.47 -17.73
CA GLY A 327 1.71 -1.70 -17.85
C GLY A 327 1.19 -1.44 -19.27
N PRO A 328 -0.15 -1.38 -19.41
CA PRO A 328 -0.81 -1.14 -20.70
C PRO A 328 -0.30 0.13 -21.39
N ASN A 329 -0.09 0.05 -22.70
CA ASN A 329 0.40 1.16 -23.54
C ASN A 329 1.75 1.75 -23.09
N GLY A 330 2.57 0.99 -22.35
CA GLY A 330 3.87 1.44 -21.87
C GLY A 330 3.82 2.29 -20.60
N TRP A 331 2.64 2.47 -19.98
CA TRP A 331 2.49 3.24 -18.74
C TRP A 331 3.00 2.48 -17.52
N PRO A 332 3.45 3.17 -16.46
CA PRO A 332 3.69 2.52 -15.17
C PRO A 332 2.45 1.76 -14.69
N ALA A 333 2.63 0.48 -14.38
CA ALA A 333 1.52 -0.41 -14.06
C ALA A 333 0.71 0.04 -12.83
N ASP A 334 1.37 0.66 -11.84
CA ASP A 334 0.72 1.16 -10.63
C ASP A 334 -0.18 2.37 -10.92
N LEU A 335 0.29 3.37 -11.68
CA LEU A 335 -0.53 4.54 -12.04
C LEU A 335 -1.75 4.16 -12.88
N TYR A 336 -1.64 3.12 -13.71
CA TYR A 336 -2.77 2.65 -14.50
C TYR A 336 -3.79 1.85 -13.67
N SER A 337 -3.32 1.07 -12.70
CA SER A 337 -4.18 0.16 -11.91
C SER A 337 -4.77 0.79 -10.65
N THR A 338 -4.25 1.94 -10.21
CA THR A 338 -4.67 2.56 -8.94
C THR A 338 -5.38 3.88 -9.16
N SER A 339 -6.71 3.87 -9.04
CA SER A 339 -7.57 5.06 -8.97
C SER A 339 -8.57 4.91 -7.83
N THR A 340 -9.22 5.99 -7.40
CA THR A 340 -10.22 5.90 -6.32
C THR A 340 -11.32 4.91 -6.68
N VAL A 341 -11.79 4.91 -7.93
CA VAL A 341 -12.80 3.95 -8.35
C VAL A 341 -12.24 2.54 -8.46
N ALA A 342 -11.05 2.33 -9.03
CA ALA A 342 -10.46 1.00 -9.14
C ALA A 342 -10.23 0.36 -7.76
N CYS A 343 -9.72 1.13 -6.79
CA CYS A 343 -9.53 0.67 -5.43
C CYS A 343 -10.87 0.42 -4.70
N THR A 344 -11.89 1.25 -4.94
CA THR A 344 -13.26 0.99 -4.43
C THR A 344 -13.86 -0.29 -5.00
N VAL A 345 -13.68 -0.54 -6.30
CA VAL A 345 -14.11 -1.80 -6.95
C VAL A 345 -13.35 -2.99 -6.36
N GLN A 346 -12.04 -2.86 -6.11
CA GLN A 346 -11.26 -3.90 -5.44
C GLN A 346 -11.79 -4.23 -4.05
N ARG A 347 -12.15 -3.21 -3.25
CA ARG A 347 -12.71 -3.38 -1.90
C ARG A 347 -14.01 -4.17 -1.91
N TYR A 348 -14.97 -3.79 -2.76
CA TYR A 348 -16.31 -4.40 -2.75
C TYR A 348 -16.44 -5.63 -3.64
N PHE A 349 -15.61 -5.76 -4.67
CA PHE A 349 -15.65 -6.86 -5.64
C PHE A 349 -14.26 -7.49 -5.86
N PRO A 350 -13.57 -7.96 -4.79
CA PRO A 350 -12.22 -8.51 -4.89
C PRO A 350 -12.15 -9.76 -5.80
N TRP A 351 -13.24 -10.53 -5.91
CA TRP A 351 -13.33 -11.69 -6.80
C TRP A 351 -13.16 -11.35 -8.29
N LEU A 352 -13.72 -10.21 -8.72
CA LEU A 352 -13.72 -9.73 -10.09
C LEU A 352 -12.33 -9.20 -10.42
N VAL A 353 -11.77 -8.40 -9.51
CA VAL A 353 -10.40 -7.89 -9.64
C VAL A 353 -9.40 -9.03 -9.68
N ASN A 354 -9.53 -10.06 -8.82
CA ASN A 354 -8.69 -11.26 -8.89
C ASN A 354 -8.78 -11.96 -10.24
N LYS A 355 -9.99 -12.16 -10.78
CA LYS A 355 -10.20 -12.81 -12.08
C LYS A 355 -9.58 -11.98 -13.23
N LEU A 356 -9.73 -10.66 -13.18
CA LEU A 356 -9.14 -9.75 -14.17
C LEU A 356 -7.61 -9.75 -14.09
N LEU A 357 -7.04 -9.63 -12.89
CA LEU A 357 -5.60 -9.67 -12.67
C LEU A 357 -4.98 -10.99 -13.10
N GLU A 358 -5.62 -12.13 -12.77
CA GLU A 358 -5.15 -13.45 -13.17
C GLU A 358 -5.11 -13.56 -14.70
N ARG A 359 -6.17 -13.12 -15.38
CA ARG A 359 -6.22 -13.09 -16.84
C ARG A 359 -5.14 -12.17 -17.41
N ASP A 360 -5.00 -10.96 -16.87
CA ASP A 360 -4.07 -9.97 -17.41
C ASP A 360 -2.60 -10.34 -17.17
N MET A 361 -2.27 -10.96 -16.03
CA MET A 361 -0.95 -11.55 -15.77
C MET A 361 -0.68 -12.73 -16.69
N SER A 362 -1.67 -13.61 -16.89
CA SER A 362 -1.54 -14.80 -17.74
C SER A 362 -1.43 -14.47 -19.24
N LYS A 363 -1.87 -13.28 -19.68
CA LYS A 363 -1.65 -12.80 -21.06
C LYS A 363 -0.17 -12.64 -21.39
N ARG A 364 0.67 -12.29 -20.40
CA ARG A 364 2.11 -12.10 -20.63
C ARG A 364 2.82 -13.43 -20.83
N PHE A 365 2.50 -14.41 -19.99
CA PHE A 365 2.94 -15.79 -20.08
C PHE A 365 2.03 -16.66 -19.20
N ASP A 366 1.89 -17.94 -19.54
CA ASP A 366 1.13 -18.89 -18.74
C ASP A 366 1.92 -19.30 -17.49
N HIS A 367 1.51 -18.82 -16.31
CA HIS A 367 2.17 -19.15 -15.04
C HIS A 367 2.18 -20.65 -14.73
N GLU A 368 1.21 -21.43 -15.22
CA GLU A 368 1.14 -22.87 -14.99
C GLU A 368 2.21 -23.60 -15.82
N LEU A 369 2.27 -23.29 -17.11
CA LEU A 369 3.30 -23.80 -18.03
C LEU A 369 4.73 -23.51 -17.52
N TYR A 370 4.91 -22.35 -16.89
CA TYR A 370 6.22 -21.92 -16.36
C TYR A 370 6.48 -22.42 -14.92
N LYS A 371 5.59 -23.25 -14.34
CA LYS A 371 5.67 -23.78 -12.96
C LYS A 371 5.70 -22.70 -11.86
N MET A 372 5.01 -21.59 -12.13
CA MET A 372 5.01 -20.37 -11.31
C MET A 372 3.65 -20.08 -10.68
N LYS A 373 2.57 -20.70 -11.18
CA LYS A 373 1.20 -20.45 -10.73
C LYS A 373 1.01 -20.89 -9.28
N PRO A 374 0.71 -19.96 -8.36
CA PRO A 374 0.45 -20.32 -6.99
C PRO A 374 -0.99 -20.83 -6.80
N LYS A 375 -1.23 -21.47 -5.65
CA LYS A 375 -2.58 -21.95 -5.26
C LYS A 375 -3.55 -20.83 -4.87
N HIS A 376 -3.03 -19.64 -4.57
CA HIS A 376 -3.82 -18.47 -4.16
C HIS A 376 -4.05 -17.51 -5.34
N ARG A 377 -5.06 -16.66 -5.24
CA ARG A 377 -5.37 -15.63 -6.23
C ARG A 377 -4.38 -14.45 -6.16
N PRO A 378 -4.29 -13.60 -7.21
CA PRO A 378 -3.33 -12.51 -7.29
C PRO A 378 -3.32 -11.59 -6.08
N LEU A 379 -4.49 -11.14 -5.60
CA LEU A 379 -4.56 -10.17 -4.51
C LEU A 379 -4.10 -10.75 -3.17
N GLN A 380 -4.15 -12.08 -2.96
CA GLN A 380 -3.92 -12.70 -1.65
C GLN A 380 -2.44 -12.73 -1.20
N GLN A 381 -1.52 -12.27 -2.04
CA GLN A 381 -0.10 -12.12 -1.70
C GLN A 381 0.55 -11.17 -2.69
N HIS A 382 1.48 -10.34 -2.23
CA HIS A 382 2.23 -9.44 -3.09
C HIS A 382 2.91 -10.22 -4.24
N PRO A 383 2.60 -9.87 -5.52
CA PRO A 383 3.22 -10.50 -6.66
C PRO A 383 4.71 -10.14 -6.72
N CYS A 384 5.49 -11.01 -7.38
CA CYS A 384 6.87 -10.71 -7.72
C CYS A 384 6.88 -9.69 -8.85
N MET A 385 7.40 -8.48 -8.60
CA MET A 385 7.58 -7.46 -9.64
C MET A 385 8.86 -7.76 -10.41
N ASN A 386 8.76 -8.26 -11.64
CA ASN A 386 9.94 -8.51 -12.46
C ASN A 386 9.61 -8.53 -13.96
N ASP A 387 10.36 -7.75 -14.74
CA ASP A 387 10.09 -7.53 -16.15
C ASP A 387 10.68 -8.61 -17.08
N ASP A 388 11.70 -9.32 -16.60
CA ASP A 388 12.59 -10.17 -17.40
C ASP A 388 12.49 -11.67 -17.06
N LEU A 389 11.94 -12.02 -15.89
CA LEU A 389 11.93 -13.38 -15.36
C LEU A 389 11.33 -14.40 -16.35
N PRO A 390 10.17 -14.17 -16.98
CA PRO A 390 9.61 -15.12 -17.94
C PRO A 390 10.55 -15.36 -19.12
N ASN A 391 11.22 -14.30 -19.62
CA ASN A 391 12.17 -14.42 -20.72
C ASN A 391 13.38 -15.27 -20.32
N ARG A 392 13.88 -15.12 -19.09
CA ARG A 392 15.02 -15.91 -18.59
C ARG A 392 14.69 -17.39 -18.44
N ILE A 393 13.46 -17.70 -18.04
CA ILE A 393 12.96 -19.07 -17.97
C ILE A 393 12.82 -19.65 -19.39
N LEU A 394 12.21 -18.90 -20.31
CA LEU A 394 12.01 -19.33 -21.69
C LEU A 394 13.34 -19.61 -22.43
N CYS A 395 14.38 -18.82 -22.15
CA CYS A 395 15.72 -19.04 -22.70
C CYS A 395 16.50 -20.19 -22.03
N GLY A 396 15.95 -20.86 -21.01
CA GLY A 396 16.62 -21.95 -20.28
C GLY A 396 17.72 -21.51 -19.31
N SER A 397 18.11 -20.23 -19.33
CA SER A 397 19.09 -19.67 -18.38
C SER A 397 18.65 -19.76 -16.91
N VAL A 398 17.34 -19.87 -16.68
CA VAL A 398 16.73 -20.08 -15.37
C VAL A 398 15.82 -21.31 -15.45
N ILE A 399 16.02 -22.26 -14.54
CA ILE A 399 15.17 -23.45 -14.43
C ILE A 399 14.42 -23.39 -13.10
N VAL A 400 13.08 -23.40 -13.16
CA VAL A 400 12.23 -23.42 -11.97
C VAL A 400 12.20 -24.83 -11.37
N LYS A 401 12.42 -24.92 -10.06
CA LYS A 401 12.41 -26.15 -9.26
C LYS A 401 11.41 -26.01 -8.10
N PRO A 402 10.82 -27.11 -7.63
CA PRO A 402 9.98 -27.08 -6.44
C PRO A 402 10.85 -26.88 -5.19
N ASP A 403 10.24 -27.05 -4.01
CA ASP A 403 10.95 -26.88 -2.75
C ASP A 403 12.11 -27.87 -2.59
N ILE A 404 13.12 -27.49 -1.83
CA ILE A 404 14.25 -28.35 -1.50
C ILE A 404 13.81 -29.35 -0.45
N LYS A 405 14.11 -30.63 -0.69
CA LYS A 405 13.88 -31.70 0.28
C LYS A 405 15.07 -31.81 1.24
N GLU A 406 16.28 -31.93 0.68
CA GLU A 406 17.52 -32.11 1.44
C GLU A 406 18.75 -31.77 0.56
N PHE A 407 19.85 -31.44 1.21
CA PHE A 407 21.18 -31.35 0.61
C PHE A 407 21.85 -32.72 0.71
N THR A 408 22.65 -33.10 -0.30
CA THR A 408 23.29 -34.41 -0.34
C THR A 408 24.46 -34.51 0.63
N ALA A 409 24.73 -35.72 1.12
CA ALA A 409 25.78 -35.99 2.12
C ALA A 409 27.21 -35.72 1.60
N ASP A 410 27.43 -35.75 0.28
CA ASP A 410 28.72 -35.39 -0.33
C ASP A 410 29.04 -33.88 -0.25
N GLY A 411 28.02 -33.06 0.06
CA GLY A 411 28.12 -31.61 0.26
C GLY A 411 28.02 -30.78 -1.01
N HIS A 412 27.66 -31.38 -2.15
CA HIS A 412 27.66 -30.68 -3.45
C HIS A 412 26.30 -30.65 -4.15
N GLY A 413 25.40 -31.57 -3.83
CA GLY A 413 24.12 -31.73 -4.50
C GLY A 413 22.90 -31.30 -3.67
N ILE A 414 21.76 -31.24 -4.36
CA ILE A 414 20.44 -30.91 -3.80
C ILE A 414 19.41 -31.87 -4.36
N VAL A 415 18.55 -32.39 -3.48
CA VAL A 415 17.36 -33.17 -3.84
C VAL A 415 16.13 -32.29 -3.64
N PHE A 416 15.29 -32.20 -4.66
CA PHE A 416 14.02 -31.47 -4.60
C PHE A 416 12.87 -32.39 -4.20
N THR A 417 11.77 -31.77 -3.79
CA THR A 417 10.54 -32.45 -3.35
C THR A 417 9.84 -33.26 -4.44
N ASP A 418 10.09 -32.97 -5.72
CA ASP A 418 9.62 -33.79 -6.85
C ASP A 418 10.52 -35.00 -7.16
N GLY A 419 11.57 -35.21 -6.37
CA GLY A 419 12.56 -36.27 -6.57
C GLY A 419 13.65 -35.94 -7.58
N SER A 420 13.57 -34.81 -8.29
CA SER A 420 14.66 -34.35 -9.16
C SER A 420 15.88 -33.95 -8.34
N LYS A 421 17.07 -34.10 -8.93
CA LYS A 421 18.35 -33.87 -8.25
C LYS A 421 19.26 -32.96 -9.06
N LEU A 422 20.14 -32.25 -8.35
CA LEU A 422 21.33 -31.62 -8.90
C LEU A 422 22.52 -32.23 -8.19
N ASP A 423 23.46 -32.78 -8.93
CA ASP A 423 24.63 -33.45 -8.36
C ASP A 423 25.72 -32.45 -7.95
N HIS A 424 25.70 -31.24 -8.53
CA HIS A 424 26.69 -30.19 -8.25
C HIS A 424 26.06 -28.81 -8.23
N VAL A 425 26.25 -28.09 -7.13
CA VAL A 425 25.82 -26.71 -6.89
C VAL A 425 26.97 -25.94 -6.24
N ASP A 426 27.36 -24.84 -6.87
CA ASP A 426 28.45 -24.01 -6.37
C ASP A 426 27.99 -22.98 -5.33
N CYS A 427 26.77 -22.45 -5.50
CA CYS A 427 26.25 -21.36 -4.70
C CYS A 427 24.76 -21.54 -4.38
N VAL A 428 24.39 -21.26 -3.12
CA VAL A 428 23.00 -21.18 -2.64
C VAL A 428 22.74 -19.78 -2.13
N LEU A 429 21.75 -19.10 -2.71
CA LEU A 429 21.33 -17.76 -2.34
C LEU A 429 19.91 -17.80 -1.77
N MET A 430 19.75 -17.39 -0.52
CA MET A 430 18.48 -17.39 0.19
C MET A 430 17.79 -16.03 0.04
N ALA A 431 16.70 -15.98 -0.72
CA ALA A 431 15.78 -14.84 -0.81
C ALA A 431 14.56 -15.07 0.10
N THR A 432 14.81 -15.47 1.34
CA THR A 432 13.83 -15.99 2.30
C THR A 432 13.20 -14.93 3.20
N GLY A 433 13.58 -13.67 3.00
CA GLY A 433 12.98 -12.50 3.66
C GLY A 433 13.73 -12.08 4.90
N PHE A 434 13.06 -11.31 5.76
CA PHE A 434 13.68 -10.64 6.89
C PHE A 434 12.81 -10.81 8.15
N SER A 435 13.45 -10.65 9.30
CA SER A 435 12.79 -10.59 10.60
C SER A 435 12.61 -9.14 11.04
N ILE A 436 11.47 -8.84 11.65
CA ILE A 436 11.26 -7.58 12.37
C ILE A 436 12.00 -7.69 13.71
N ALA A 437 12.76 -6.67 14.08
CA ALA A 437 13.42 -6.62 15.38
C ALA A 437 13.63 -5.18 15.84
N PHE A 438 13.63 -5.01 17.16
CA PHE A 438 13.95 -3.75 17.84
C PHE A 438 15.02 -4.03 18.91
N PRO A 439 16.27 -4.36 18.52
CA PRO A 439 17.29 -4.85 19.44
C PRO A 439 17.72 -3.84 20.52
N TYR A 440 17.36 -2.57 20.33
CA TYR A 440 17.61 -1.45 21.25
C TYR A 440 16.42 -1.17 22.19
N LEU A 441 15.36 -1.99 22.18
CA LEU A 441 14.18 -1.84 23.04
C LEU A 441 13.95 -3.11 23.88
N ASP A 442 13.44 -2.93 25.09
CA ASP A 442 12.95 -4.05 25.91
C ASP A 442 11.67 -4.65 25.29
N GLU A 443 11.58 -5.98 25.26
CA GLU A 443 10.44 -6.71 24.68
C GLU A 443 9.10 -6.40 25.36
N LYS A 444 9.11 -5.89 26.60
CA LYS A 444 7.90 -5.41 27.30
C LYS A 444 7.32 -4.15 26.67
N ILE A 445 8.14 -3.38 25.94
CA ILE A 445 7.71 -2.16 25.24
C ILE A 445 7.10 -2.53 23.90
N ILE A 446 7.82 -3.30 23.09
CA ILE A 446 7.35 -3.85 21.83
C ILE A 446 7.84 -5.29 21.71
N SER A 447 6.92 -6.24 21.76
CA SER A 447 7.22 -7.65 21.52
C SER A 447 7.05 -7.99 20.05
N VAL A 448 7.95 -8.83 19.54
CA VAL A 448 7.88 -9.38 18.18
C VAL A 448 7.77 -10.89 18.28
N GLN A 449 6.65 -11.45 17.82
CA GLN A 449 6.41 -12.90 17.83
C GLN A 449 6.18 -13.38 16.39
N GLU A 450 7.11 -14.15 15.84
CA GLU A 450 7.03 -14.62 14.44
C GLU A 450 6.74 -13.51 13.42
N ASN A 451 7.40 -12.35 13.55
CA ASN A 451 7.15 -11.12 12.79
C ASN A 451 5.78 -10.44 13.03
N HIS A 452 4.95 -10.92 13.95
CA HIS A 452 3.79 -10.18 14.41
C HIS A 452 4.18 -9.16 15.47
N VAL A 453 3.68 -7.94 15.31
CA VAL A 453 3.86 -6.83 16.24
C VAL A 453 2.50 -6.21 16.50
N ARG A 454 2.11 -6.05 17.76
CA ARG A 454 0.82 -5.46 18.16
C ARG A 454 0.96 -3.94 18.27
N LEU A 455 0.52 -3.23 17.23
CA LEU A 455 0.57 -1.77 17.18
C LEU A 455 -0.74 -1.23 16.59
N TYR A 456 -1.37 -0.29 17.29
CA TYR A 456 -2.54 0.43 16.78
C TYR A 456 -2.12 1.24 15.55
N GLU A 457 -2.83 1.05 14.44
CA GLU A 457 -2.48 1.60 13.12
C GLU A 457 -1.06 1.27 12.63
N TYR A 458 -0.44 0.20 13.15
CA TYR A 458 0.98 -0.11 12.90
C TYR A 458 1.95 0.98 13.42
N VAL A 459 1.49 1.86 14.32
CA VAL A 459 2.26 2.98 14.87
C VAL A 459 2.43 2.88 16.38
N TRP A 460 1.36 2.61 17.13
CA TRP A 460 1.34 2.85 18.58
C TRP A 460 1.27 1.57 19.42
N PRO A 461 2.16 1.37 20.40
CA PRO A 461 1.98 0.32 21.40
C PRO A 461 0.80 0.69 22.33
N SER A 462 -0.30 -0.06 22.22
CA SER A 462 -1.59 0.27 22.86
C SER A 462 -1.57 0.21 24.39
N HIS A 463 -0.64 -0.54 24.98
CA HIS A 463 -0.54 -0.74 26.43
C HIS A 463 0.23 0.37 27.16
N MET A 464 0.94 1.24 26.43
CA MET A 464 1.73 2.31 27.04
C MET A 464 0.81 3.40 27.59
N LYS A 465 1.12 3.90 28.80
CA LYS A 465 0.35 4.96 29.47
C LYS A 465 0.36 6.28 28.68
N HIS A 466 1.52 6.63 28.10
CA HIS A 466 1.73 7.88 27.38
C HIS A 466 1.90 7.61 25.89
N SER A 467 1.30 8.45 25.05
CA SER A 467 1.40 8.39 23.59
C SER A 467 2.67 9.10 23.09
N THR A 468 3.84 8.71 23.61
CA THR A 468 5.15 9.35 23.35
C THR A 468 6.16 8.45 22.65
N LEU A 469 5.76 7.25 22.21
CA LEU A 469 6.56 6.34 21.37
C LEU A 469 5.75 5.93 20.14
N ALA A 470 6.32 6.13 18.95
CA ALA A 470 5.66 5.82 17.67
C ALA A 470 6.58 5.05 16.73
N VAL A 471 6.08 3.98 16.11
CA VAL A 471 6.79 3.18 15.10
C VAL A 471 6.44 3.67 13.71
N MET A 472 7.45 3.94 12.89
CA MET A 472 7.27 4.61 11.60
C MET A 472 7.59 3.66 10.44
N GLY A 473 6.64 3.48 9.54
CA GLY A 473 6.82 2.71 8.31
C GLY A 473 6.93 1.19 8.51
N LEU A 474 6.49 0.66 9.65
CA LEU A 474 6.39 -0.80 9.87
C LEU A 474 5.14 -1.39 9.20
N VAL A 475 5.05 -1.23 7.88
CA VAL A 475 3.94 -1.72 7.05
C VAL A 475 4.45 -2.17 5.68
N GLN A 476 3.72 -3.08 5.05
CA GLN A 476 3.97 -3.56 3.68
C GLN A 476 2.72 -3.34 2.84
N PRO A 477 2.56 -2.15 2.23
CA PRO A 477 1.37 -1.83 1.48
C PRO A 477 1.35 -2.46 0.10
N TRP A 478 0.16 -2.68 -0.45
CA TRP A 478 -0.03 -2.85 -1.89
C TRP A 478 0.15 -1.52 -2.64
N GLY A 479 1.31 -0.90 -2.45
CA GLY A 479 1.62 0.42 -2.98
C GLY A 479 2.92 1.00 -2.43
N ALA A 480 3.02 2.32 -2.38
CA ALA A 480 4.22 3.01 -1.92
C ALA A 480 4.24 3.22 -0.40
N ILE A 481 5.43 3.08 0.22
CA ILE A 481 5.61 3.26 1.66
C ILE A 481 5.71 4.74 2.08
N ASN A 482 6.32 5.59 1.25
CA ASN A 482 6.59 6.99 1.61
C ASN A 482 5.31 7.75 1.99
N PRO A 483 4.20 7.67 1.23
CA PRO A 483 2.96 8.38 1.58
C PRO A 483 2.35 7.92 2.89
N ILE A 484 2.38 6.61 3.17
CA ILE A 484 1.86 6.08 4.44
C ILE A 484 2.70 6.60 5.60
N THR A 485 4.02 6.49 5.48
CA THR A 485 4.91 6.97 6.57
C THR A 485 4.78 8.48 6.76
N GLU A 486 4.53 9.25 5.72
CA GLU A 486 4.25 10.68 5.83
C GLU A 486 2.97 10.96 6.62
N LEU A 487 1.89 10.24 6.35
CA LEU A 487 0.65 10.35 7.11
C LEU A 487 0.84 9.90 8.57
N GLN A 488 1.54 8.78 8.81
CA GLN A 488 1.90 8.31 10.15
C GLN A 488 2.70 9.36 10.92
N ALA A 489 3.73 9.95 10.31
CA ALA A 489 4.59 10.95 10.95
C ALA A 489 3.86 12.28 11.21
N ARG A 490 3.01 12.74 10.28
CA ARG A 490 2.15 13.92 10.49
C ARG A 490 1.22 13.70 11.68
N TRP A 491 0.64 12.50 11.80
CA TRP A 491 -0.26 12.16 12.90
C TRP A 491 0.50 12.06 14.23
N ALA A 492 1.63 11.33 14.25
CA ALA A 492 2.46 11.20 15.44
C ALA A 492 2.98 12.55 15.95
N ALA A 493 3.42 13.45 15.07
CA ALA A 493 3.87 14.78 15.47
C ALA A 493 2.74 15.61 16.13
N LYS A 494 1.50 15.51 15.63
CA LYS A 494 0.35 16.16 16.25
C LYS A 494 -0.04 15.55 17.60
N VAL A 495 0.05 14.22 17.74
CA VAL A 495 -0.17 13.53 19.01
C VAL A 495 0.89 13.94 20.03
N PHE A 496 2.17 13.95 19.64
CA PHE A 496 3.27 14.41 20.49
C PHE A 496 3.15 15.87 20.89
N LYS A 497 2.53 16.71 20.09
CA LYS A 497 2.24 18.11 20.45
C LYS A 497 1.02 18.27 21.36
N GLY A 498 0.18 17.24 21.47
CA GLY A 498 -1.09 17.27 22.18
C GLY A 498 -2.25 17.88 21.39
N GLU A 499 -2.09 18.07 20.07
CA GLU A 499 -3.16 18.57 19.18
C GLU A 499 -4.17 17.48 18.81
N LEU A 500 -3.73 16.21 18.82
CA LEU A 500 -4.58 15.04 18.61
C LEU A 500 -4.39 14.08 19.78
N LYS A 501 -5.44 13.30 20.07
CA LYS A 501 -5.43 12.27 21.11
C LYS A 501 -5.72 10.91 20.48
N LEU A 502 -5.02 9.88 20.96
CA LEU A 502 -5.34 8.50 20.62
C LEU A 502 -6.64 8.07 21.33
N PRO A 503 -7.38 7.10 20.77
CA PRO A 503 -8.52 6.52 21.45
C PRO A 503 -8.09 5.72 22.70
N SER A 504 -9.05 5.24 23.48
CA SER A 504 -8.77 4.41 24.66
C SER A 504 -8.05 3.11 24.27
N ARG A 505 -7.28 2.55 25.21
CA ARG A 505 -6.59 1.26 25.03
C ARG A 505 -7.52 0.16 24.52
N SER A 506 -8.72 0.05 25.09
CA SER A 506 -9.73 -0.93 24.66
C SER A 506 -10.05 -0.81 23.17
N LYS A 507 -10.23 0.41 22.66
CA LYS A 507 -10.53 0.66 21.24
C LYS A 507 -9.30 0.41 20.35
N MET A 508 -8.11 0.75 20.83
CA MET A 508 -6.86 0.44 20.13
C MET A 508 -6.64 -1.07 20.01
N ASP A 509 -6.88 -1.83 21.09
CA ASP A 509 -6.75 -3.28 21.11
C ASP A 509 -7.79 -3.96 20.19
N GLU A 510 -9.02 -3.46 20.17
CA GLU A 510 -10.08 -3.90 19.25
C GLU A 510 -9.69 -3.68 17.77
N ASP A 511 -9.17 -2.50 17.43
CA ASP A 511 -8.69 -2.20 16.08
C ASP A 511 -7.53 -3.13 15.65
N ILE A 512 -6.56 -3.36 16.55
CA ILE A 512 -5.44 -4.27 16.31
C ILE A 512 -5.96 -5.67 15.97
N ASP A 513 -6.92 -6.18 16.76
CA ASP A 513 -7.44 -7.53 16.60
C ASP A 513 -8.31 -7.68 15.34
N ASP A 514 -9.12 -6.66 15.02
CA ASP A 514 -9.91 -6.59 13.79
C ASP A 514 -9.02 -6.55 12.54
N LYS A 515 -8.00 -5.66 12.52
CA LYS A 515 -7.03 -5.59 11.41
C LYS A 515 -6.22 -6.86 11.26
N ALA A 516 -5.81 -7.49 12.36
CA ALA A 516 -5.14 -8.79 12.31
C ALA A 516 -6.03 -9.88 11.70
N THR A 517 -7.34 -9.86 12.01
CA THR A 517 -8.31 -10.81 11.45
C THR A 517 -8.52 -10.56 9.96
N LYS A 518 -8.82 -9.32 9.55
CA LYS A 518 -8.96 -8.94 8.14
C LYS A 518 -7.72 -9.28 7.33
N MET A 519 -6.52 -9.02 7.85
CA MET A 519 -5.27 -9.37 7.19
C MET A 519 -5.13 -10.88 6.99
N ARG A 520 -5.46 -11.71 8.00
CA ARG A 520 -5.42 -13.18 7.88
C ARG A 520 -6.40 -13.73 6.84
N GLU A 521 -7.57 -13.11 6.71
CA GLU A 521 -8.56 -13.49 5.68
C GLU A 521 -8.13 -13.03 4.29
N ARG A 522 -7.51 -11.85 4.21
CA ARG A 522 -7.11 -11.17 2.97
C ARG A 522 -5.84 -11.77 2.36
N TYR A 523 -4.88 -12.20 3.18
CA TYR A 523 -3.53 -12.60 2.75
C TYR A 523 -3.17 -14.04 3.13
N VAL A 524 -2.34 -14.68 2.31
CA VAL A 524 -1.85 -16.02 2.58
C VAL A 524 -0.98 -16.04 3.84
N ALA A 525 -1.34 -16.92 4.78
CA ALA A 525 -0.55 -17.16 5.99
C ALA A 525 0.93 -17.49 5.67
N SER A 526 1.80 -16.59 6.12
CA SER A 526 3.25 -16.66 5.99
C SER A 526 3.87 -15.65 6.95
N PRO A 527 5.05 -15.90 7.55
CA PRO A 527 5.71 -14.87 8.35
C PRO A 527 6.32 -13.73 7.52
N ARG A 528 6.19 -13.79 6.18
CA ARG A 528 6.38 -12.63 5.30
C ARG A 528 5.18 -11.69 5.32
N HIS A 529 4.00 -12.21 5.67
CA HIS A 529 2.72 -11.52 5.60
C HIS A 529 2.12 -11.21 6.98
N THR A 530 2.82 -10.36 7.76
CA THR A 530 2.41 -9.99 9.12
C THR A 530 2.09 -8.50 9.31
N VAL A 531 2.30 -7.66 8.30
CA VAL A 531 2.14 -6.19 8.37
C VAL A 531 1.56 -5.60 7.07
N GLN A 532 0.69 -6.35 6.39
CA GLN A 532 0.15 -5.98 5.08
C GLN A 532 -1.05 -5.07 5.18
N VAL A 533 -1.10 -4.08 4.31
CA VAL A 533 -2.21 -3.14 4.21
C VAL A 533 -2.61 -2.90 2.76
N ASP A 534 -3.90 -2.70 2.51
CA ASP A 534 -4.37 -2.18 1.24
C ASP A 534 -4.13 -0.65 1.21
N TYR A 535 -3.38 -0.17 0.21
CA TYR A 535 -2.76 1.16 0.22
C TYR A 535 -3.76 2.31 0.38
N MET A 536 -4.84 2.34 -0.41
CA MET A 536 -5.85 3.41 -0.35
C MET A 536 -6.53 3.45 1.01
N GLU A 537 -6.99 2.30 1.51
CA GLU A 537 -7.78 2.24 2.74
C GLU A 537 -6.98 2.74 3.94
N HIS A 538 -5.74 2.28 4.07
CA HIS A 538 -4.88 2.68 5.17
C HIS A 538 -4.44 4.15 5.07
N CYS A 539 -4.15 4.65 3.86
CA CYS A 539 -3.84 6.08 3.70
C CYS A 539 -5.07 6.96 4.01
N ASP A 540 -6.27 6.56 3.59
CA ASP A 540 -7.50 7.29 3.87
C ASP A 540 -7.85 7.30 5.36
N GLU A 541 -7.66 6.19 6.06
CA GLU A 541 -7.85 6.08 7.51
C GLU A 541 -6.91 7.04 8.27
N LEU A 542 -5.61 7.03 7.94
CA LEU A 542 -4.65 7.98 8.51
C LEU A 542 -4.97 9.44 8.14
N ALA A 543 -5.47 9.68 6.92
CA ALA A 543 -5.89 11.00 6.47
C ALA A 543 -7.15 11.48 7.18
N ASP A 544 -8.05 10.58 7.57
CA ASP A 544 -9.24 10.87 8.38
C ASP A 544 -8.85 11.32 9.80
N HIS A 545 -7.88 10.65 10.45
CA HIS A 545 -7.30 11.12 11.72
C HIS A 545 -6.70 12.52 11.64
N LEU A 546 -6.16 12.88 10.47
CA LEU A 546 -5.54 14.18 10.21
C LEU A 546 -6.53 15.24 9.72
N GLY A 547 -7.75 14.85 9.35
CA GLY A 547 -8.72 15.70 8.67
C GLY A 547 -8.23 16.21 7.31
N CYS A 548 -7.43 15.42 6.59
CA CYS A 548 -6.86 15.79 5.28
C CYS A 548 -7.28 14.86 4.14
N ARG A 549 -8.24 13.96 4.36
CA ARG A 549 -8.85 13.16 3.30
C ARG A 549 -9.70 14.06 2.41
N PRO A 550 -9.46 14.12 1.08
CA PRO A 550 -10.18 15.04 0.21
C PRO A 550 -11.65 14.65 0.03
N ASN A 551 -12.56 15.61 0.19
CA ASN A 551 -13.96 15.41 -0.18
C ASN A 551 -14.15 15.50 -1.71
N ILE A 552 -14.09 14.34 -2.38
CA ILE A 552 -14.17 14.26 -3.85
C ILE A 552 -15.49 14.83 -4.39
N LEU A 553 -16.62 14.62 -3.70
CA LEU A 553 -17.92 15.16 -4.13
C LEU A 553 -17.93 16.69 -4.12
N ASN A 554 -17.29 17.30 -3.12
CA ASN A 554 -17.11 18.75 -3.07
C ASN A 554 -16.26 19.25 -4.24
N PHE A 555 -15.15 18.57 -4.56
CA PHE A 555 -14.33 18.92 -5.71
C PHE A 555 -15.07 18.74 -7.05
N LEU A 556 -15.88 17.69 -7.22
CA LEU A 556 -16.70 17.54 -8.42
C LEU A 556 -17.67 18.71 -8.66
N LYS A 557 -18.14 19.36 -7.58
CA LYS A 557 -19.00 20.55 -7.64
C LYS A 557 -18.23 21.85 -7.87
N THR A 558 -17.10 22.02 -7.19
CA THR A 558 -16.37 23.30 -7.10
C THR A 558 -15.20 23.41 -8.10
N ASP A 559 -14.55 22.30 -8.43
CA ASP A 559 -13.46 22.19 -9.38
C ASP A 559 -13.54 20.84 -10.09
N PHE A 560 -14.48 20.75 -11.04
CA PHE A 560 -14.81 19.50 -11.73
C PHE A 560 -13.58 18.80 -12.31
N LYS A 561 -12.61 19.55 -12.86
CA LYS A 561 -11.38 18.99 -13.44
C LYS A 561 -10.56 18.25 -12.38
N LEU A 562 -10.38 18.85 -11.20
CA LEU A 562 -9.69 18.20 -10.09
C LEU A 562 -10.50 17.04 -9.52
N GLY A 563 -11.81 17.22 -9.28
CA GLY A 563 -12.70 16.17 -8.77
C GLY A 563 -12.71 14.92 -9.66
N TRP A 564 -12.77 15.12 -10.98
CA TRP A 564 -12.68 14.05 -11.97
C TRP A 564 -11.34 13.32 -11.92
N LYS A 565 -10.23 14.06 -11.84
CA LYS A 565 -8.89 13.47 -11.73
C LYS A 565 -8.69 12.73 -10.40
N LEU A 566 -9.28 13.20 -9.30
CA LEU A 566 -9.26 12.51 -8.01
C LEU A 566 -10.03 11.19 -8.06
N LEU A 567 -11.14 11.14 -8.81
CA LEU A 567 -11.99 9.97 -8.92
C LEU A 567 -11.39 8.90 -9.85
N PHE A 568 -11.03 9.29 -11.08
CA PHE A 568 -10.63 8.36 -12.15
C PHE A 568 -9.13 8.35 -12.46
N GLY A 569 -8.40 9.38 -12.08
CA GLY A 569 -6.95 9.45 -12.28
C GLY A 569 -6.17 8.64 -11.25
N PRO A 570 -4.83 8.62 -11.40
CA PRO A 570 -3.97 7.88 -10.49
C PRO A 570 -4.12 8.31 -9.03
N TYR A 571 -4.07 7.34 -8.12
CA TYR A 571 -4.18 7.55 -6.68
C TYR A 571 -2.84 8.04 -6.09
N THR A 572 -2.46 9.28 -6.39
CA THR A 572 -1.18 9.87 -5.95
C THR A 572 -1.25 10.60 -4.61
N PRO A 573 -0.14 10.65 -3.84
CA PRO A 573 -0.10 11.20 -2.49
C PRO A 573 -0.40 12.71 -2.38
N TYR A 574 -0.24 13.46 -3.46
CA TYR A 574 -0.52 14.92 -3.52
C TYR A 574 -1.91 15.28 -2.99
N ARG A 575 -2.88 14.37 -3.10
CA ARG A 575 -4.26 14.56 -2.65
C ARG A 575 -4.37 14.86 -1.15
N TYR A 576 -3.46 14.33 -0.33
CA TYR A 576 -3.47 14.50 1.13
C TYR A 576 -2.92 15.86 1.60
N ARG A 577 -2.64 16.75 0.63
CA ARG A 577 -2.25 18.15 0.84
C ARG A 577 -3.24 19.14 0.21
N LEU A 578 -4.40 18.67 -0.27
CA LEU A 578 -5.50 19.53 -0.75
C LEU A 578 -6.32 20.13 0.40
N GLU A 579 -6.55 19.32 1.42
CA GLU A 579 -7.39 19.66 2.58
C GLU A 579 -6.64 19.42 3.91
N GLY A 580 -7.25 19.84 5.01
CA GLY A 580 -6.66 19.72 6.35
C GLY A 580 -5.52 20.69 6.63
N SER A 581 -4.81 20.43 7.74
CA SER A 581 -3.64 21.21 8.13
C SER A 581 -2.45 20.92 7.22
N ARG A 582 -1.63 21.95 6.96
CA ARG A 582 -0.42 21.87 6.12
C ARG A 582 -0.72 21.55 4.65
N LYS A 583 -1.71 22.24 4.07
CA LYS A 583 -1.98 22.23 2.62
C LYS A 583 -0.74 22.65 1.84
N TRP A 584 -0.59 22.09 0.65
CA TRP A 584 0.46 22.49 -0.29
C TRP A 584 -0.17 23.19 -1.49
N ALA A 585 0.23 24.44 -1.75
CA ALA A 585 -0.33 25.24 -2.84
C ALA A 585 -0.17 24.56 -4.22
N GLY A 586 0.91 23.77 -4.39
CA GLY A 586 1.16 23.01 -5.62
C GLY A 586 0.37 21.71 -5.75
N ALA A 587 -0.38 21.27 -4.74
CA ALA A 587 -1.02 19.95 -4.73
C ALA A 587 -1.99 19.75 -5.89
N ARG A 588 -2.85 20.74 -6.14
CA ARG A 588 -3.77 20.74 -7.28
C ARG A 588 -3.03 20.58 -8.60
N GLU A 589 -2.02 21.42 -8.82
CA GLU A 589 -1.28 21.43 -10.09
C GLU A 589 -0.51 20.13 -10.28
N ALA A 590 0.11 19.61 -9.23
CA ALA A 590 0.79 18.31 -9.26
C ALA A 590 -0.15 17.18 -9.70
N ILE A 591 -1.39 17.12 -9.18
CA ILE A 591 -2.37 16.11 -9.56
C ILE A 591 -2.78 16.24 -11.03
N LEU A 592 -2.95 17.47 -11.52
CA LEU A 592 -3.40 17.71 -12.89
C LEU A 592 -2.28 17.47 -13.93
N THR A 593 -1.02 17.68 -13.57
CA THR A 593 0.15 17.59 -14.48
C THR A 593 0.98 16.32 -14.31
N GLN A 594 0.60 15.40 -13.42
CA GLN A 594 1.35 14.15 -13.21
C GLN A 594 1.57 13.34 -14.50
N ASP A 595 0.60 13.35 -15.42
CA ASP A 595 0.73 12.63 -16.69
C ASP A 595 1.86 13.21 -17.56
N GLU A 596 2.09 14.52 -17.49
CA GLU A 596 3.19 15.18 -18.19
C GLU A 596 4.53 14.74 -17.60
N ARG A 597 4.63 14.70 -16.27
CA ARG A 597 5.84 14.23 -15.59
C ARG A 597 6.16 12.77 -15.86
N VAL A 598 5.14 11.93 -16.05
CA VAL A 598 5.31 10.52 -16.42
C VAL A 598 5.77 10.35 -17.87
N ARG A 599 5.23 11.16 -18.79
CA ARG A 599 5.59 11.11 -20.21
C ARG A 599 6.96 11.69 -20.49
N TYR A 600 7.35 12.75 -19.80
CA TYR A 600 8.58 13.50 -20.08
C TYR A 600 9.84 12.63 -20.23
N PRO A 601 10.19 11.73 -19.29
CA PRO A 601 11.40 10.90 -19.44
C PRO A 601 11.28 9.81 -20.53
N LEU A 602 10.08 9.56 -21.05
CA LEU A 602 9.83 8.58 -22.12
C LEU A 602 9.85 9.24 -23.51
N CYS A 603 9.37 10.48 -23.58
CA CYS A 603 9.26 11.26 -24.80
C CYS A 603 10.38 12.31 -24.82
N ALA A 604 11.62 11.89 -25.07
CA ALA A 604 12.79 12.78 -25.16
C ALA A 604 12.76 13.75 -26.37
N ALA A 605 11.61 13.92 -27.05
CA ALA A 605 11.44 14.86 -28.15
C ALA A 605 10.06 15.53 -28.05
N GLN A 606 10.07 16.86 -28.15
CA GLN A 606 8.89 17.70 -28.37
C GLN A 606 8.11 17.17 -29.58
N ASP A 607 6.96 16.55 -29.36
CA ASP A 607 5.79 16.47 -30.26
C ASP A 607 4.97 15.21 -29.97
N ASN A 608 4.11 15.29 -28.95
CA ASN A 608 2.77 14.69 -29.06
C ASN A 608 1.89 15.15 -27.90
N LYS A 609 1.05 16.14 -28.18
CA LYS A 609 -0.08 16.56 -27.32
C LYS A 609 -1.28 15.61 -27.47
N GLN A 610 -1.06 14.31 -27.62
CA GLN A 610 -2.18 13.37 -27.52
C GLN A 610 -2.45 13.13 -26.03
N GLY A 611 -3.49 13.80 -25.52
CA GLY A 611 -4.09 13.47 -24.24
C GLY A 611 -4.50 12.01 -24.25
N ILE A 612 -4.09 11.26 -23.23
CA ILE A 612 -4.56 9.89 -23.06
C ILE A 612 -5.94 9.97 -22.42
N GLU A 613 -6.92 9.41 -23.11
CA GLU A 613 -8.18 9.07 -22.46
C GLU A 613 -7.88 7.99 -21.43
N TRP A 614 -8.13 8.30 -20.16
CA TRP A 614 -8.08 7.37 -19.04
C TRP A 614 -9.29 6.41 -19.09
N THR A 615 -9.52 5.78 -20.23
CA THR A 615 -10.47 4.67 -20.39
C THR A 615 -9.70 3.38 -20.17
N SER A 616 -9.25 3.19 -18.94
CA SER A 616 -8.84 1.87 -18.51
C SER A 616 -10.01 0.90 -18.70
N MET A 617 -9.74 -0.39 -18.89
CA MET A 617 -10.80 -1.42 -18.85
C MET A 617 -11.59 -1.37 -17.52
N PHE A 618 -10.98 -0.83 -16.46
CA PHE A 618 -11.64 -0.52 -15.20
C PHE A 618 -12.57 0.68 -15.29
N SER A 619 -12.44 1.62 -16.23
CA SER A 619 -13.30 2.79 -16.38
C SER A 619 -14.71 2.42 -16.86
N ILE A 620 -14.86 1.40 -17.71
CA ILE A 620 -16.18 0.89 -18.15
C ILE A 620 -16.83 0.07 -17.02
N ILE A 621 -16.06 -0.79 -16.35
CA ILE A 621 -16.53 -1.56 -15.19
C ILE A 621 -16.84 -0.62 -14.02
N ALA A 622 -16.04 0.42 -13.83
CA ALA A 622 -16.23 1.48 -12.85
C ALA A 622 -17.55 2.19 -13.06
N VAL A 623 -17.89 2.58 -14.29
CA VAL A 623 -19.18 3.21 -14.60
C VAL A 623 -20.34 2.24 -14.32
N VAL A 624 -20.22 0.97 -14.74
CA VAL A 624 -21.25 -0.06 -14.48
C VAL A 624 -21.39 -0.37 -13.00
N VAL A 625 -20.30 -0.42 -12.24
CA VAL A 625 -20.30 -0.67 -10.79
C VAL A 625 -20.72 0.59 -10.01
N LEU A 626 -20.38 1.81 -10.46
CA LEU A 626 -20.90 3.04 -9.86
C LEU A 626 -22.41 3.10 -10.06
N LEU A 627 -22.90 2.77 -11.26
CA LEU A 627 -24.32 2.62 -11.54
C LEU A 627 -24.95 1.54 -10.65
N PHE A 628 -24.27 0.42 -10.42
CA PHE A 628 -24.76 -0.66 -9.56
C PHE A 628 -24.74 -0.32 -8.06
N ILE A 629 -23.73 0.39 -7.57
CA ILE A 629 -23.62 0.88 -6.19
C ILE A 629 -24.67 1.97 -5.95
N VAL A 630 -24.86 2.88 -6.90
CA VAL A 630 -25.97 3.85 -6.87
C VAL A 630 -27.31 3.12 -6.86
N VAL A 631 -27.50 2.08 -7.69
CA VAL A 631 -28.71 1.24 -7.66
C VAL A 631 -28.89 0.54 -6.31
N ARG A 632 -27.82 0.06 -5.65
CA ARG A 632 -27.88 -0.64 -4.35
C ARG A 632 -27.93 0.25 -3.11
N CYS A 633 -27.53 1.51 -3.22
CA CYS A 633 -27.70 2.49 -2.13
C CYS A 633 -29.09 3.17 -2.17
N PHE A 634 -29.88 2.93 -3.22
CA PHE A 634 -31.22 3.49 -3.42
C PHE A 634 -32.31 2.41 -3.70
N VAL A 635 -31.98 1.13 -3.50
CA VAL A 635 -32.91 -0.01 -3.27
C VAL A 635 -32.69 -0.47 -1.84
#